data_AF-A0A2P7EGS8-F1
#
_entry.id   AF-A0A2P7EGS8-F1
#
_cell.length_a   1.000
_cell.length_b   1.000
_cell.length_c   1.000
_cell.angle_alpha   90.00
_cell.angle_beta   90.00
_cell.angle_gamma   90.00
#
_symmetry.space_group_name_H-M   'P 1'
#
loop_
_entity.id
_entity.type
_entity.pdbx_description
1 polymer ?
#
loop_
_entity_poly.entity_id
_entity_poly.type
_entity_poly.pdbx_seq_one_letter_code
_entity_poly.pdbx_strand_id
1 'polypeptide(L)'
;MLNASLNWASATGILLALWSIPSAALGVFQIFFILQRRADTSLQVILNTIFLLFQSLGRLIVMPLCGGILFFQGWRLDPILQFGVSLLVFLVIIESFSGILVDYQKWRARAGGVAANTAVKH
;
A
#
# COMPACT_ATOMS: atom_id res chain seq x y z
N MET A 1 -4.55 -11.10 -31.71
CA MET A 1 -5.35 -9.88 -31.93
C MET A 1 -5.38 -9.14 -30.62
N LEU A 2 -4.81 -7.92 -30.56
CA LEU A 2 -4.95 -7.06 -29.38
C LEU A 2 -6.42 -6.68 -29.30
N ASN A 3 -7.18 -7.35 -28.43
CA ASN A 3 -8.48 -6.83 -28.04
C ASN A 3 -8.18 -5.66 -27.10
N ALA A 4 -8.02 -4.47 -27.68
CA ALA A 4 -7.78 -3.22 -26.95
C ALA A 4 -8.99 -2.79 -26.10
N SER A 5 -10.07 -3.58 -26.08
CA SER A 5 -11.11 -3.49 -25.08
C SER A 5 -10.54 -3.86 -23.72
N LEU A 6 -10.49 -2.88 -22.81
CA LEU A 6 -10.17 -3.09 -21.41
C LEU A 6 -11.09 -4.20 -20.84
N ASN A 7 -10.53 -5.38 -20.57
CA ASN A 7 -11.28 -6.46 -19.92
C ASN A 7 -11.32 -6.25 -18.41
N TRP A 8 -12.20 -6.98 -17.73
CA TRP A 8 -12.41 -6.85 -16.28
C TRP A 8 -11.15 -7.07 -15.44
N ALA A 9 -10.30 -8.05 -15.82
CA ALA A 9 -9.04 -8.30 -15.13
C ALA A 9 -8.01 -7.17 -15.35
N SER A 10 -7.99 -6.55 -16.53
CA SER A 10 -7.12 -5.41 -16.77
C SER A 10 -7.57 -4.17 -15.99
N ALA A 11 -8.88 -3.95 -15.86
CA ALA A 11 -9.44 -2.88 -15.04
C ALA A 11 -9.12 -3.05 -13.55
N THR A 12 -9.24 -4.28 -13.02
CA THR A 12 -8.89 -4.58 -11.62
C THR A 12 -7.39 -4.49 -11.38
N GLY A 13 -6.57 -4.84 -12.36
CA GLY A 13 -5.12 -4.65 -12.33
C GLY A 13 -4.71 -3.18 -12.19
N ILE A 14 -5.33 -2.30 -12.97
CA ILE A 14 -5.12 -0.84 -12.86
C ILE A 14 -5.55 -0.34 -11.48
N LEU A 15 -6.72 -0.76 -11.01
CA LEU A 15 -7.22 -0.37 -9.68
C LEU A 15 -6.21 -0.74 -8.58
N LEU A 16 -5.67 -1.96 -8.63
CA LEU A 16 -4.67 -2.43 -7.66
C LEU A 16 -3.36 -1.63 -7.73
N ALA A 17 -2.88 -1.32 -8.94
CA ALA A 17 -1.68 -0.51 -9.15
C ALA A 17 -1.87 0.95 -8.72
N LEU A 18 -3.06 1.52 -8.90
CA LEU A 18 -3.37 2.86 -8.38
C LEU A 18 -3.47 2.84 -6.85
N TRP A 19 -4.05 1.79 -6.27
CA TRP A 19 -4.17 1.63 -4.82
C TRP A 19 -2.81 1.51 -4.13
N SER A 20 -1.81 0.95 -4.82
CA SER A 20 -0.46 0.85 -4.25
C SER A 20 0.21 2.20 -4.03
N ILE A 21 -0.13 3.24 -4.79
CA ILE A 21 0.52 4.57 -4.70
C ILE A 21 0.32 5.20 -3.30
N PRO A 22 -0.90 5.49 -2.83
CA PRO A 22 -1.10 6.07 -1.50
C PRO A 22 -0.66 5.11 -0.40
N SER A 23 -0.88 3.81 -0.60
CA SER A 23 -0.55 2.75 0.36
C SER A 23 0.95 2.64 0.62
N ALA A 24 1.77 2.73 -0.44
CA ALA A 24 3.21 2.68 -0.35
C ALA A 24 3.81 3.98 0.19
N ALA A 25 3.30 5.15 -0.25
CA ALA A 25 3.79 6.44 0.24
C ALA A 25 3.69 6.54 1.77
N LEU A 26 2.54 6.16 2.33
CA LEU A 26 2.32 6.18 3.79
C LEU A 26 3.23 5.19 4.54
N GLY A 27 3.48 4.00 3.96
CA GLY A 27 4.42 3.03 4.53
C GLY A 27 5.86 3.55 4.56
N VAL A 28 6.32 4.18 3.47
CA VAL A 28 7.67 4.77 3.39
C VAL A 28 7.85 5.88 4.43
N PHE A 29 6.87 6.78 4.58
CA PHE A 29 6.92 7.82 5.61
C PHE A 29 7.02 7.24 7.02
N GLN A 30 6.28 6.17 7.30
CA GLN A 30 6.37 5.52 8.61
C GLN A 30 7.74 4.92 8.89
N ILE A 31 8.33 4.23 7.91
CA ILE A 31 9.67 3.67 8.05
C ILE A 31 10.68 4.78 8.30
N PHE A 32 10.62 5.85 7.51
CA PHE A 32 11.52 6.99 7.66
C PHE A 32 11.46 7.57 9.09
N PHE A 33 10.26 7.81 9.61
CA PHE A 33 10.08 8.30 10.99
C PHE A 33 10.59 7.32 12.04
N ILE A 34 10.36 6.01 11.85
CA ILE A 34 10.82 4.99 12.80
C ILE A 34 12.36 4.94 12.82
N LEU A 35 13.01 4.99 11.65
CA LEU A 35 14.46 4.99 11.55
C LEU A 35 15.09 6.24 12.18
N GLN A 36 14.45 7.40 12.05
CA GLN A 36 14.97 8.66 12.60
C GLN A 36 14.91 8.76 14.13
N ARG A 37 14.04 8.00 14.80
CA ARG A 37 13.74 8.17 16.23
C ARG A 37 14.24 7.01 17.12
N ARG A 38 15.14 6.15 16.64
CA ARG A 38 15.55 4.97 17.44
C ARG A 38 16.51 5.31 18.57
N ALA A 39 15.94 5.45 19.77
CA ALA A 39 16.65 5.33 21.04
C ALA A 39 16.32 4.00 21.77
N ASP A 40 15.15 3.38 21.50
CA ASP A 40 14.66 2.22 22.25
C ASP A 40 14.70 0.91 21.43
N THR A 41 15.44 -0.08 21.93
CA THR A 41 15.67 -1.39 21.29
C THR A 41 14.86 -2.49 22.00
N SER A 42 13.55 -2.30 22.17
CA SER A 42 12.69 -3.36 22.70
C SER A 42 12.29 -4.36 21.61
N LEU A 43 12.15 -5.64 21.97
CA LEU A 43 11.81 -6.72 21.04
C LEU A 43 10.49 -6.46 20.29
N GLN A 44 9.49 -5.90 20.96
CA GLN A 44 8.22 -5.54 20.36
C GLN A 44 8.37 -4.49 19.24
N VAL A 45 9.26 -3.50 19.42
CA VAL A 45 9.52 -2.48 18.41
C VAL A 45 10.22 -3.08 17.20
N ILE A 46 11.15 -4.01 17.40
CA ILE A 46 11.85 -4.71 16.30
C ILE A 46 10.84 -5.49 15.44
N LEU A 47 9.98 -6.30 16.07
CA LEU A 47 8.98 -7.10 15.35
C LEU A 47 8.01 -6.21 14.56
N ASN A 48 7.49 -5.15 15.18
CA ASN A 48 6.61 -4.20 14.49
C ASN A 48 7.29 -3.54 13.29
N THR A 49 8.59 -3.30 13.37
CA THR A 49 9.35 -2.68 12.28
C THR A 49 9.55 -3.66 11.13
N ILE A 50 9.91 -4.90 11.43
CA ILE A 50 10.05 -5.95 10.41
C ILE A 50 8.71 -6.15 9.69
N PHE A 51 7.61 -6.18 10.45
CA PHE A 51 6.26 -6.26 9.87
C PHE A 51 5.95 -5.06 8.98
N LEU A 52 6.23 -3.83 9.41
CA LEU A 52 6.04 -2.62 8.60
C LEU A 52 6.92 -2.59 7.34
N LEU A 53 8.16 -3.06 7.43
CA LEU A 53 9.05 -3.21 6.27
C LEU A 53 8.49 -4.22 5.28
N PHE A 54 8.07 -5.39 5.75
CA PHE A 54 7.46 -6.40 4.89
C PHE A 54 6.17 -5.89 4.24
N GLN A 55 5.29 -5.27 5.02
CA GLN A 55 4.03 -4.72 4.56
C GLN A 55 4.23 -3.60 3.52
N SER A 56 5.16 -2.67 3.78
CA SER A 56 5.46 -1.56 2.86
C SER A 56 6.13 -2.03 1.57
N LEU A 57 7.04 -3.01 1.61
CA LEU A 57 7.62 -3.61 0.40
C LEU A 57 6.55 -4.36 -0.41
N GLY A 58 5.65 -5.07 0.26
CA GLY A 58 4.49 -5.70 -0.37
C GLY A 58 3.61 -4.68 -1.09
N ARG A 59 3.31 -3.54 -0.45
CA ARG A 59 2.53 -2.45 -1.04
C ARG A 59 3.27 -1.76 -2.18
N LEU A 60 4.57 -1.50 -2.05
CA LEU A 60 5.39 -0.76 -3.02
C LEU A 60 5.69 -1.58 -4.28
N ILE A 61 5.95 -2.88 -4.12
CA ILE A 61 6.51 -3.72 -5.19
C ILE A 61 5.49 -4.77 -5.62
N VAL A 62 4.97 -5.56 -4.69
CA VAL A 62 4.15 -6.73 -5.03
C VAL A 62 2.79 -6.31 -5.61
N MET A 63 2.10 -5.34 -4.98
CA MET A 63 0.81 -4.86 -5.50
C MET A 63 0.87 -4.32 -6.94
N PRO A 64 1.79 -3.41 -7.32
CA PRO A 64 1.86 -2.93 -8.69
C PRO A 64 2.35 -4.00 -9.68
N LEU A 65 3.22 -4.94 -9.26
CA LEU A 65 3.59 -6.07 -10.11
C LEU A 65 2.37 -6.97 -10.40
N CYS A 66 1.58 -7.31 -9.38
CA CYS A 66 0.34 -8.04 -9.55
C CYS A 66 -0.64 -7.26 -10.44
N GLY A 67 -0.78 -5.95 -10.23
CA GLY A 67 -1.60 -5.08 -11.06
C GLY A 67 -1.16 -5.05 -12.53
N GLY A 68 0.15 -4.99 -12.77
CA GLY A 68 0.74 -5.04 -14.11
C GLY A 68 0.54 -6.39 -14.79
N ILE A 69 0.71 -7.50 -14.07
CA ILE A 69 0.43 -8.85 -14.59
C ILE A 69 -1.04 -8.95 -15.00
N LEU A 70 -1.97 -8.51 -14.15
CA LEU A 70 -3.40 -8.51 -14.48
C LEU A 70 -3.74 -7.59 -15.65
N PHE A 71 -3.09 -6.43 -15.75
CA PHE A 71 -3.25 -5.51 -16.87
C PHE A 71 -2.84 -6.16 -18.21
N PHE A 72 -1.63 -6.72 -18.29
CA PHE A 72 -1.09 -7.27 -19.54
C PHE A 72 -1.56 -8.70 -19.87
N GLN A 73 -1.90 -9.49 -18.85
CA GLN A 73 -2.17 -10.94 -18.99
C GLN A 73 -3.59 -11.34 -18.61
N GLY A 74 -4.40 -10.43 -18.04
CA GLY A 74 -5.74 -10.74 -17.56
C GLY A 74 -6.71 -11.27 -18.62
N TRP A 75 -6.49 -10.90 -19.89
CA TRP A 75 -7.29 -11.38 -21.03
C TRP A 75 -7.14 -12.89 -21.31
N ARG A 76 -6.10 -13.54 -20.77
CA ARG A 76 -5.86 -14.98 -20.91
C ARG A 76 -6.63 -15.83 -19.90
N LEU A 77 -7.20 -15.20 -18.87
CA LEU A 77 -7.97 -15.89 -17.84
C LEU A 77 -9.37 -16.18 -18.35
N ASP A 78 -9.92 -17.34 -18.00
CA ASP A 78 -11.33 -17.65 -18.24
C ASP A 78 -12.24 -16.65 -17.50
N PRO A 79 -13.45 -16.36 -18.00
CA PRO A 79 -14.33 -15.34 -17.42
C PRO A 79 -14.60 -15.52 -15.92
N ILE A 80 -14.79 -16.77 -15.45
CA ILE A 80 -15.02 -17.06 -14.03
C ILE A 80 -13.77 -16.84 -13.17
N LEU A 81 -12.58 -17.09 -13.72
CA LEU A 81 -11.31 -16.78 -13.06
C LEU A 81 -11.06 -15.28 -12.99
N GLN A 82 -11.37 -14.53 -14.06
CA GLN A 82 -11.31 -13.06 -14.04
C GLN A 82 -12.20 -12.49 -12.92
N PHE A 83 -13.41 -13.04 -12.76
CA PHE A 83 -14.32 -12.66 -11.69
C PHE A 83 -13.74 -13.01 -10.31
N GLY A 84 -13.26 -14.23 -10.09
CA GLY A 84 -12.65 -14.64 -8.81
C GLY A 84 -11.46 -13.75 -8.42
N VAL A 85 -10.58 -13.43 -9.36
CA VAL A 85 -9.45 -12.52 -9.12
C VAL A 85 -9.92 -11.10 -8.83
N SER A 86 -10.98 -10.63 -9.50
CA SER A 86 -11.53 -9.30 -9.21
C SER A 86 -12.04 -9.20 -7.76
N LEU A 87 -12.76 -10.22 -7.27
CA LEU A 87 -13.21 -10.28 -5.88
C LEU A 87 -12.04 -10.30 -4.90
N LEU A 88 -10.98 -11.05 -5.22
CA LEU A 88 -9.77 -11.10 -4.41
C LEU A 88 -9.08 -9.73 -4.32
N VAL A 89 -8.98 -9.00 -5.43
CA VAL A 89 -8.42 -7.64 -5.46
C VAL A 89 -9.27 -6.69 -4.62
N PHE A 90 -10.60 -6.76 -4.71
CA PHE A 90 -11.48 -5.97 -3.85
C PHE A 90 -11.29 -6.29 -2.37
N LEU A 91 -11.17 -7.57 -2.00
CA LEU A 91 -10.91 -7.97 -0.63
C LEU A 91 -9.57 -7.43 -0.11
N VAL A 92 -8.52 -7.48 -0.93
CA VAL A 92 -7.20 -6.91 -0.60
C VAL A 92 -7.28 -5.40 -0.38
N ILE A 93 -8.04 -4.68 -1.21
CA ILE A 93 -8.25 -3.23 -1.06
C ILE A 93 -8.99 -2.95 0.26
N ILE A 94 -10.08 -3.67 0.55
CA ILE A 94 -10.87 -3.50 1.78
C ILE A 94 -10.02 -3.79 3.02
N GLU A 95 -9.29 -4.90 3.03
CA GLU A 95 -8.45 -5.30 4.15
C GLU A 95 -7.33 -4.28 4.40
N SER A 96 -6.67 -3.83 3.33
CA SER A 96 -5.58 -2.86 3.42
C SER A 96 -6.04 -1.46 3.81
N PHE A 97 -7.30 -1.10 3.54
CA PHE A 97 -7.83 0.24 3.83
C PHE A 97 -7.72 0.62 5.31
N SER A 98 -8.05 -0.29 6.22
CA SER A 98 -7.99 -0.05 7.67
C SER A 98 -6.56 0.29 8.13
N GLY A 99 -5.57 -0.47 7.64
CA GLY A 99 -4.16 -0.24 7.92
C GLY A 99 -3.68 1.10 7.36
N ILE A 100 -4.03 1.41 6.11
CA ILE A 100 -3.69 2.69 5.46
C ILE A 100 -4.27 3.88 6.23
N LEU A 101 -5.52 3.77 6.71
CA LEU A 101 -6.17 4.83 7.48
C LEU A 101 -5.46 5.09 8.81
N VAL A 102 -5.08 4.03 9.53
CA VAL A 102 -4.26 4.13 10.74
C VAL A 102 -2.90 4.76 10.42
N ASP A 103 -2.30 4.39 9.29
CA ASP A 103 -1.01 4.91 8.89
C ASP A 103 -1.06 6.42 8.60
N TYR A 104 -2.12 6.85 7.93
CA TYR A 104 -2.42 8.24 7.64
C TYR A 104 -2.68 9.05 8.92
N GLN A 105 -3.47 8.53 9.87
CA GLN A 105 -3.73 9.20 11.15
C GLN A 105 -2.44 9.39 11.96
N LYS A 106 -1.58 8.34 12.03
CA LYS A 106 -0.27 8.42 12.69
C LYS A 106 0.63 9.45 12.04
N TRP A 107 0.66 9.51 10.71
CA TRP A 107 1.40 10.52 9.97
C TRP A 107 0.88 11.92 10.29
N ARG A 108 -0.43 12.14 10.22
CA ARG A 108 -1.06 13.45 10.49
C ARG A 108 -0.81 13.95 11.91
N ALA A 109 -0.93 13.08 12.91
CA ALA A 109 -0.65 13.41 14.30
C ALA A 109 0.81 13.87 14.50
N ARG A 110 1.76 13.23 13.81
CA ARG A 110 3.18 13.57 13.88
C ARG A 110 3.51 14.84 13.11
N ALA A 111 2.96 15.02 11.90
CA ALA A 111 3.14 16.22 11.11
C ALA A 111 2.59 17.47 11.82
N GLY A 112 1.43 17.35 12.48
CA GLY A 112 0.86 18.41 13.32
C GLY A 112 1.76 18.78 14.51
N GLY A 113 2.39 17.79 15.15
CA GLY A 113 3.36 18.03 16.23
C GLY A 113 4.65 18.72 15.78
N VAL A 114 5.13 18.46 14.57
CA VAL A 114 6.30 19.12 13.98
C VAL A 114 6.02 20.60 13.68
N ALA A 115 4.81 20.92 13.19
CA ALA A 115 4.37 22.30 12.97
C ALA A 115 4.26 23.09 14.28
N ALA A 116 3.77 22.46 15.36
CA ALA A 116 3.70 23.10 16.67
C ALA A 116 5.09 23.40 17.27
N ASN A 117 6.05 22.48 17.13
CA ASN A 117 7.41 22.66 17.66
C ASN A 117 8.27 23.68 16.90
N THR A 118 7.90 24.03 15.67
CA THR A 118 8.58 25.07 14.87
C THR A 118 8.03 26.47 15.16
N ALA A 119 6.74 26.59 15.50
CA ALA A 119 6.11 27.85 15.88
C ALA A 119 6.60 28.41 17.24
N VAL A 120 7.06 27.56 18.15
CA VAL A 120 7.55 27.97 19.49
C VAL A 120 8.99 28.51 19.45
N LYS A 121 9.71 28.34 18.34
CA LYS A 121 11.13 28.71 18.21
C LYS A 121 11.39 30.12 17.65
N HIS A 122 10.38 30.97 17.59
CA HIS A 122 10.50 32.36 17.13
C HIS A 122 10.16 33.35 18.23
#